data_AF-A0A3D2WKY5-F1
#
_entry.id   AF-A0A3D2WKY5-F1
#
_cell.length_a   1.000
_cell.length_b   1.000
_cell.length_c   1.000
_cell.angle_alpha   90.00
_cell.angle_beta   90.00
_cell.angle_gamma   90.00
#
_symmetry.space_group_name_H-M   'P 1'
#
loop_
_entity.id
_entity.type
_entity.pdbx_description
1 polymer ?
#
loop_
_entity_poly.entity_id
_entity_poly.type
_entity_poly.pdbx_seq_one_letter_code
_entity_poly.pdbx_strand_id
1 'polypeptide(L)' 'LQAFRDMGVVIEGPKDGEVVIHGVGLHGLKQPKGEIYVGNSGTTIRLMTGLLGAQQFASRM' A
#
# COMPACT_ATOMS: atom_id res chain seq x y z
N LEU A 1 4.25 4.13 1.53
CA LEU A 1 5.12 3.26 0.70
C LEU A 1 5.25 1.86 1.29
N GLN A 2 5.63 1.72 2.57
CA GLN A 2 5.78 0.41 3.20
C GLN A 2 4.52 -0.47 3.08
N ALA A 3 3.34 0.09 3.39
CA ALA A 3 2.06 -0.60 3.22
C ALA A 3 1.87 -1.25 1.83
N PHE A 4 2.27 -0.56 0.75
CA PHE A 4 2.17 -1.11 -0.61
C PHE A 4 3.20 -2.21 -0.86
N ARG A 5 4.43 -2.08 -0.32
CA ARG A 5 5.45 -3.12 -0.38
C ARG A 5 4.96 -4.41 0.29
N ASP A 6 4.34 -4.27 1.46
CA ASP A 6 3.81 -5.40 2.23
C ASP A 6 2.64 -6.10 1.51
N MET A 7 1.97 -5.39 0.60
CA MET A 7 0.91 -5.89 -0.27
C MET A 7 1.39 -6.30 -1.66
N GLY A 8 2.70 -6.49 -1.85
CA GLY A 8 3.28 -7.07 -3.07
C GLY A 8 3.57 -6.07 -4.19
N VAL A 9 3.53 -4.77 -3.93
CA VAL A 9 3.94 -3.74 -4.89
C VAL A 9 5.46 -3.59 -4.85
N VAL A 10 6.10 -3.72 -6.02
CA VAL A 10 7.53 -3.41 -6.15
C VAL A 10 7.69 -1.90 -6.22
N ILE A 11 8.49 -1.36 -5.32
CA ILE A 11 8.82 0.06 -5.27
C ILE A 11 10.34 0.19 -5.25
N GLU A 12 10.92 0.98 -6.13
CA GLU A 12 12.36 1.21 -6.18
C GLU A 12 12.71 2.61 -5.68
N GLY A 13 13.93 2.75 -5.16
CA GLY A 13 14.42 4.00 -4.58
C GLY A 13 14.06 4.21 -3.10
N PRO A 14 14.25 5.42 -2.57
CA PRO A 14 14.53 6.64 -3.34
C PRO A 14 15.94 6.67 -3.96
N LYS A 15 16.05 7.10 -5.22
CA LYS A 15 17.31 7.41 -5.90
C LYS A 15 17.18 8.80 -6.50
N ASP A 16 18.09 9.71 -6.16
CA ASP A 16 18.06 11.11 -6.62
C ASP A 16 16.72 11.84 -6.36
N GLY A 17 16.03 11.47 -5.27
CA GLY A 17 14.70 12.00 -4.93
C GLY A 17 13.54 11.37 -5.68
N GLU A 18 13.80 10.44 -6.59
CA GLU A 18 12.79 9.74 -7.38
C GLU A 18 12.45 8.37 -6.79
N VAL A 19 11.19 7.97 -6.98
CA VAL A 19 10.65 6.67 -6.57
C VAL A 19 9.92 6.09 -7.77
N VAL A 20 10.23 4.83 -8.12
CA VAL A 20 9.53 4.10 -9.18
C VAL A 20 8.57 3.11 -8.54
N ILE A 21 7.30 3.15 -8.91
CA ILE A 21 6.26 2.26 -8.41
C ILE A 21 5.78 1.38 -9.56
N HIS A 22 5.93 0.07 -9.41
CA HIS A 22 5.44 -0.91 -10.38
C HIS A 22 3.99 -1.24 -10.09
N GLY A 23 3.08 -0.73 -10.93
CA GLY A 23 1.64 -0.95 -10.78
C GLY A 23 1.27 -2.43 -10.87
N VAL A 24 0.39 -2.88 -9.99
CA VAL A 24 -0.11 -4.27 -9.95
C VAL A 24 -1.51 -4.44 -10.57
N GLY A 25 -2.10 -3.35 -11.08
CA GLY A 25 -3.49 -3.33 -11.55
C GLY A 25 -4.51 -3.12 -10.42
N LEU A 26 -5.78 -2.94 -10.79
CA LEU A 26 -6.86 -2.50 -9.87
C LEU A 26 -7.09 -3.45 -8.69
N HIS A 27 -6.97 -4.76 -8.91
CA HIS A 27 -7.16 -5.81 -7.91
C HIS A 27 -5.89 -6.65 -7.68
N GLY A 28 -4.71 -6.11 -8.02
CA GLY A 28 -3.45 -6.83 -7.91
C GLY A 28 -2.76 -6.72 -6.56
N LEU A 29 -3.33 -5.97 -5.60
CA LEU A 29 -2.81 -5.94 -4.25
C LEU A 29 -2.98 -7.30 -3.60
N LYS A 30 -2.02 -7.69 -2.79
CA LYS A 30 -2.04 -8.94 -2.02
C LYS A 30 -2.35 -8.64 -0.57
N GLN A 31 -2.96 -9.63 0.10
CA GLN A 31 -3.21 -9.53 1.53
C GLN A 31 -1.87 -9.29 2.27
N PRO A 32 -1.79 -8.24 3.11
CA PRO A 32 -0.59 -7.97 3.89
C PRO A 32 -0.40 -9.08 4.94
N LYS A 33 0.85 -9.36 5.30
CA LYS A 33 1.19 -10.37 6.32
C LYS A 33 0.81 -9.96 7.75
N GLY A 34 0.50 -8.69 7.98
CA GLY A 34 0.17 -8.14 9.29
C GLY A 34 -0.61 -6.83 9.18
N GLU A 35 -0.67 -6.09 10.28
CA GLU A 35 -1.34 -4.80 10.35
C GLU A 35 -0.63 -3.75 9.50
N ILE A 36 -1.41 -2.92 8.81
CA ILE A 36 -0.89 -1.85 7.97
C ILE A 36 -0.67 -0.60 8.85
N TYR A 37 0.58 -0.36 9.25
CA TYR A 37 0.92 0.84 9.99
C TYR A 37 1.18 2.04 9.06
N VAL A 38 0.42 3.13 9.26
CA VAL A 38 0.53 4.37 8.46
C VAL A 38 1.01 5.59 9.26
N GLY A 39 1.41 5.39 10.52
CA GLY A 39 1.87 6.46 11.41
C GLY A 39 0.84 7.57 11.60
N ASN A 40 1.30 8.82 11.80
CA ASN A 40 0.45 10.00 11.98
C ASN A 40 0.00 10.62 10.64
N SER A 41 -0.30 9.79 9.64
CA SER A 41 -0.75 10.28 8.33
C SER A 41 -2.26 10.08 8.15
N GLY A 42 -3.02 11.08 8.60
CA GLY A 42 -4.48 11.12 8.43
C GLY A 42 -4.92 11.08 6.95
N THR A 43 -4.10 11.61 6.04
CA THR A 43 -4.35 11.51 4.59
C THR A 43 -4.19 10.07 4.11
N THR A 44 -3.13 9.38 4.55
CA THR A 44 -2.88 8.00 4.14
C THR A 44 -3.99 7.07 4.63
N ILE A 45 -4.40 7.15 5.90
CA ILE A 45 -5.42 6.23 6.42
C ILE A 45 -6.75 6.35 5.67
N ARG A 46 -7.20 7.58 5.35
CA ARG A 46 -8.45 7.81 4.62
C ARG A 46 -8.41 7.23 3.21
N LEU A 47 -7.32 7.49 2.47
CA LEU A 47 -7.15 6.99 1.12
C LEU A 47 -7.00 5.46 1.09
N MET A 48 -6.22 4.89 2.01
CA MET A 48 -6.01 3.45 2.11
C MET A 48 -7.31 2.73 2.48
N THR A 49 -8.13 3.28 3.37
CA THR A 49 -9.43 2.68 3.73
C THR A 49 -10.33 2.51 2.52
N GLY A 50 -10.42 3.53 1.66
CA GLY A 50 -11.20 3.43 0.41
C GLY A 50 -10.60 2.42 -0.58
N LEU A 51 -9.28 2.41 -0.73
CA LEU A 51 -8.59 1.49 -1.63
C LEU A 51 -8.75 0.02 -1.21
N LEU A 52 -8.57 -0.26 0.09
CA LEU A 52 -8.62 -1.61 0.65
C LEU A 52 -10.05 -2.16 0.71
N GLY A 53 -11.06 -1.31 0.88
CA GLY A 53 -12.46 -1.72 0.83
C GLY A 53 -12.90 -2.32 -0.51
N ALA A 54 -12.15 -2.06 -1.59
CA ALA A 54 -12.39 -2.62 -2.92
C ALA A 54 -11.58 -3.91 -3.21
N GLN A 55 -10.74 -4.37 -2.28
CA GLN A 55 -9.92 -5.57 -2.45
C GLN A 55 -10.64 -6.80 -1.89
N GLN A 56 -10.40 -7.97 -2.51
CA GLN A 56 -11.01 -9.24 -2.10
C GLN A 56 -10.22 -9.96 -1.00
N PHE A 57 -9.74 -9.21 0.00
CA PHE A 57 -9.07 -9.78 1.17
C PHE A 57 -9.34 -8.96 2.43
N ALA A 58 -9.25 -9.62 3.58
CA ALA A 58 -9.33 -8.94 4.88
C ALA A 58 -8.01 -8.21 5.16
N SER A 59 -8.10 -6.97 5.63
CA SER A 59 -6.97 -6.16 6.10
C SER A 59 -7.31 -5.54 7.46
N ARG A 60 -6.27 -5.22 8.23
CA ARG A 60 -6.34 -4.47 9.49
C ARG A 60 -5.32 -3.34 9.41
N MET A 61 -5.71 -2.18 9.92
CA MET A 61 -4.94 -0.93 9.91
C MET A 61 -4.79 -0.42 11.34
#